data_AF-A0A8J7W5W9-F1
#
_entry.id   AF-A0A8J7W5W9-F1
#
_cell.length_a   1.000
_cell.length_b   1.000
_cell.length_c   1.000
_cell.angle_alpha   90.00
_cell.angle_beta   90.00
_cell.angle_gamma   90.00
#
_symmetry.space_group_name_H-M   'P 1'
#
loop_
_entity.id
_entity.type
_entity.pdbx_description
1 polymer ?
#
loop_
_entity_poly.entity_id
_entity_poly.type
_entity_poly.pdbx_seq_one_letter_code
_entity_poly.pdbx_strand_id
1 'polypeptide(L)' 'MLTRTSEAGSNRIRRIPVNEPIWRSLHDLKEAGQSYDELLSMMIRLERDYRDWKMIIGIDQAGRFVDFNPDEIMRDR' A
#
# COMPACT_ATOMS: atom_id res chain seq x y z
N MET A 1 -32.42 -6.38 -18.49
CA MET A 1 -31.55 -7.10 -17.54
C MET A 1 -30.17 -7.20 -18.14
N LEU A 2 -29.16 -6.56 -17.54
CA LEU A 2 -27.77 -6.71 -17.96
C LEU A 2 -27.15 -7.79 -17.07
N THR A 3 -27.01 -9.00 -17.60
CA THR A 3 -26.25 -10.06 -16.95
C THR A 3 -24.78 -9.66 -16.97
N ARG A 4 -24.29 -9.17 -15.82
CA ARG A 4 -22.87 -9.03 -15.57
C ARG A 4 -22.31 -10.46 -15.53
N THR A 5 -21.73 -10.91 -16.64
CA THR A 5 -20.87 -12.08 -16.65
C THR A 5 -19.67 -11.74 -15.78
N SER A 6 -19.73 -12.08 -14.50
CA SER A 6 -18.55 -12.21 -13.66
C SER A 6 -17.69 -13.29 -14.31
N GLU A 7 -16.67 -12.87 -15.06
CA GLU A 7 -15.56 -13.73 -15.46
C GLU A 7 -14.84 -14.20 -14.19
N ALA A 8 -15.36 -15.28 -13.61
CA ALA A 8 -14.59 -16.16 -12.76
C ALA A 8 -13.58 -16.88 -13.67
N GLY A 9 -12.31 -16.54 -13.55
CA GLY A 9 -11.22 -17.34 -14.12
C GLY A 9 -10.34 -16.60 -15.12
N SER A 10 -9.46 -15.73 -14.63
CA SER A 10 -8.17 -15.58 -15.28
C SER A 10 -7.10 -15.33 -14.21
N ASN A 11 -6.38 -16.39 -13.84
CA ASN A 11 -5.14 -16.31 -13.08
C ASN A 11 -4.06 -15.66 -13.98
N ARG A 12 -4.26 -14.40 -14.36
CA ARG A 12 -3.32 -13.63 -15.18
C ARG A 12 -2.23 -13.17 -14.24
N ILE A 13 -1.07 -13.82 -14.34
CA ILE A 13 0.16 -13.36 -13.68
C ILE A 13 0.39 -11.91 -14.10
N ARG A 14 0.15 -10.96 -13.19
CA ARG A 14 0.43 -9.54 -13.41
C ARG A 14 1.92 -9.34 -13.24
N ARG A 15 2.63 -9.10 -14.33
CA ARG A 15 4.08 -8.88 -14.32
C ARG A 15 4.37 -7.37 -14.31
N ILE A 16 5.30 -6.96 -13.45
CA ILE A 16 5.85 -5.60 -13.45
C ILE A 16 7.15 -5.67 -14.26
N PRO A 17 7.26 -4.99 -15.42
CA PRO A 17 8.51 -4.94 -16.15
C PRO A 17 9.52 -4.11 -15.35
N VAL A 18 10.72 -4.66 -15.16
CA VAL A 18 11.83 -3.96 -14.49
C VAL A 18 13.08 -4.05 -15.36
N ASN A 19 13.96 -3.06 -15.22
CA ASN A 19 15.27 -3.10 -15.88
C ASN A 19 16.26 -3.97 -15.07
N GLU A 20 17.34 -4.38 -15.72
CA GLU A 20 18.36 -5.27 -15.12
C GLU A 20 19.00 -4.70 -13.83
N PRO A 21 19.33 -3.39 -13.74
CA PRO A 21 19.81 -2.82 -12.48
C PRO A 21 18.83 -2.96 -11.31
N ILE A 22 17.54 -2.64 -11.53
CA ILE A 22 16.51 -2.78 -10.50
C ILE A 22 16.34 -4.25 -10.11
N TRP A 23 16.40 -5.16 -11.08
CA TRP A 23 16.33 -6.60 -10.81
C TRP A 23 17.47 -7.08 -9.91
N ARG A 24 18.71 -6.63 -10.16
CA ARG A 24 19.86 -6.91 -9.29
C ARG A 24 19.65 -6.37 -7.88
N SER A 25 19.20 -5.13 -7.76
CA SER A 25 18.92 -4.55 -6.44
C SER A 25 17.82 -5.31 -5.68
N LEU A 26 16.75 -5.75 -6.36
CA LEU A 26 15.72 -6.59 -5.74
C LEU A 26 16.28 -7.95 -5.30
N HIS A 27 17.23 -8.50 -6.06
CA HIS A 27 17.88 -9.75 -5.70
C HIS A 27 18.74 -9.60 -4.43
N ASP A 28 19.52 -8.52 -4.33
CA ASP A 28 20.37 -8.24 -3.19
C ASP A 28 19.57 -7.97 -1.89
N LEU A 29 18.36 -7.41 -2.03
CA LEU A 29 17.45 -7.15 -0.90
C LEU A 29 16.67 -8.39 -0.43
N LYS A 30 16.61 -9.44 -1.26
CA LYS A 30 15.76 -10.61 -1.00
C LYS A 30 16.44 -11.57 -0.02
N GLU A 31 15.69 -11.98 1.00
CA GLU A 31 16.18 -12.98 1.96
C GLU A 31 16.15 -14.42 1.40
N ALA A 32 16.92 -15.30 2.02
CA ALA A 32 16.93 -16.72 1.66
C ALA A 32 15.53 -17.33 1.90
N GLY A 33 14.99 -18.01 0.90
CA GLY A 33 13.66 -18.61 0.96
C GLY A 33 12.48 -17.66 0.73
N GLN A 34 12.70 -16.34 0.77
CA GLN A 34 11.67 -15.34 0.48
C GLN A 34 11.33 -15.31 -1.01
N SER A 35 10.07 -15.08 -1.39
CA SER A 35 9.65 -14.80 -2.77
C SER A 35 9.75 -13.30 -3.10
N TYR A 36 9.78 -12.94 -4.39
CA TYR A 36 9.76 -11.52 -4.79
C TYR A 36 8.45 -10.84 -4.41
N ASP A 37 7.32 -11.56 -4.44
CA ASP A 37 6.02 -11.00 -4.03
C ASP A 37 5.99 -10.68 -2.54
N GLU A 38 6.61 -11.52 -1.69
CA GLU A 38 6.75 -11.25 -0.25
C GLU A 38 7.66 -10.05 0.01
N LEU A 39 8.80 -9.96 -0.68
CA LEU A 39 9.69 -8.80 -0.60
C LEU A 39 8.96 -7.51 -1.01
N LEU A 40 8.29 -7.51 -2.16
CA LEU A 40 7.55 -6.35 -2.66
C LEU A 40 6.40 -5.96 -1.72
N SER A 41 5.68 -6.93 -1.17
CA SER A 41 4.61 -6.66 -0.20
C SER A 41 5.14 -5.99 1.06
N MET A 42 6.29 -6.45 1.57
CA MET A 42 6.96 -5.83 2.71
C MET A 42 7.42 -4.40 2.39
N MET A 43 8.09 -4.20 1.25
CA MET A 43 8.57 -2.87 0.83
C MET A 43 7.42 -1.88 0.66
N ILE A 44 6.30 -2.30 0.06
CA ILE A 44 5.10 -1.47 -0.11
C ILE A 44 4.54 -1.05 1.25
N ARG A 45 4.52 -1.97 2.22
CA ARG A 45 4.06 -1.67 3.58
C ARG A 45 4.97 -0.65 4.26
N LEU A 46 6.29 -0.85 4.21
CA LEU A 46 7.26 0.07 4.81
C LEU A 46 7.13 1.49 4.22
N GLU A 47 6.95 1.62 2.91
CA GLU A 47 6.75 2.93 2.25
C GLU A 47 5.44 3.60 2.69
N ARG A 48 4.36 2.83 2.87
CA ARG A 48 3.09 3.36 3.39
C ARG A 48 3.24 3.85 4.82
N ASP A 49 3.81 3.01 5.68
CA ASP A 49 4.04 3.34 7.08
C ASP A 49 4.90 4.62 7.21
N TYR A 50 5.92 4.77 6.35
CA TYR A 50 6.74 5.97 6.28
C TYR A 50 5.94 7.21 5.83
N ARG A 51 5.08 7.09 4.81
CA ARG A 51 4.23 8.21 4.35
C ARG A 51 3.22 8.62 5.41
N ASP A 52 2.59 7.65 6.07
CA ASP A 52 1.62 7.90 7.13
C ASP A 52 2.30 8.58 8.31
N TRP A 53 3.47 8.10 8.73
CA TRP A 53 4.29 8.75 9.74
C TRP A 53 4.66 10.19 9.36
N LYS A 54 5.13 10.40 8.12
CA LYS A 54 5.49 11.73 7.62
C LYS A 54 4.29 12.68 7.59
N MET A 55 3.10 12.18 7.26
CA MET A 55 1.86 12.95 7.30
C MET A 55 1.52 13.36 8.74
N ILE A 56 1.57 12.42 9.68
CA ILE A 56 1.28 12.68 11.11
C ILE A 56 2.21 13.76 11.66
N ILE A 57 3.52 13.63 11.43
CA ILE A 57 4.50 14.64 11.84
C ILE A 57 4.23 15.99 11.17
N GLY A 58 3.82 16.01 9.90
CA GLY A 58 3.46 17.24 9.21
C GLY A 58 2.21 17.92 9.76
N ILE A 59 1.23 17.15 10.27
CA ILE A 59 0.05 17.70 10.97
C ILE A 59 0.46 18.31 12.30
N ASP A 60 1.26 17.57 13.08
CA ASP A 60 1.75 17.98 14.38
C ASP A 60 2.52 19.31 14.30
N GLN A 61 3.49 19.39 13.38
CA GLN A 61 4.27 20.61 13.16
C GLN A 61 3.44 21.79 12.66
N ALA A 62 2.38 21.53 11.88
CA ALA A 62 1.53 22.58 11.35
C ALA A 62 0.50 23.10 12.37
N GLY A 63 0.32 22.42 13.52
CA GLY A 63 -0.70 22.76 14.51
C GLY A 63 -2.13 22.65 13.99
N ARG A 64 -2.35 21.94 12.88
CA ARG A 64 -3.67 21.79 12.24
C ARG A 64 -4.44 20.63 12.87
N PHE A 65 -4.81 20.81 14.13
CA PHE A 65 -5.66 19.89 14.85
C PHE A 65 -7.13 20.31 14.69
N VAL A 66 -8.03 19.33 14.62
CA VAL A 66 -9.48 19.55 14.64
C VAL A 66 -9.99 19.02 15.97
N ASP A 67 -10.81 19.81 16.67
CA ASP A 67 -11.39 19.39 17.94
C ASP A 67 -12.28 18.15 17.74
N PHE A 68 -12.12 17.17 18.61
CA PHE A 68 -12.92 15.95 18.55
C PHE A 68 -14.33 16.23 19.10
N ASN A 69 -15.33 16.20 18.21
CA ASN A 69 -16.74 16.32 18.57
C ASN A 69 -17.49 14.98 18.37
N PRO A 70 -17.76 14.21 19.44
CA PRO A 70 -18.41 12.91 19.33
C PRO A 70 -19.85 13.00 18.79
N ASP A 71 -20.56 14.11 19.07
CA ASP A 71 -21.95 14.28 18.64
C ASP A 71 -22.09 14.51 17.14
N GLU A 72 -21.04 14.99 16.47
CA GLU A 72 -21.00 15.20 15.01
C GLU A 72 -20.74 13.88 14.27
N ILE A 73 -19.81 13.07 14.78
CA ILE A 73 -19.39 11.79 14.16
C ILE A 73 -20.50 10.73 14.28
N MET A 74 -21.26 10.74 15.38
CA MET A 74 -22.33 9.76 15.61
C MET A 74 -23.61 10.04 14.79
N ARG A 75 -23.71 11.21 14.13
CA ARG A 75 -24.87 11.58 13.30
C ARG A 75 -24.79 11.06 11.85
N ASP A 76 -23.62 10.62 11.39
CA ASP A 76 -23.36 10.12 10.03
C ASP A 76 -23.57 8.59 9.88
N ARG A 77 -24.36 7.96 10.76
CA ARG A 77 -24.73 6.53 10.66
C ARG A 77 -26.22 6.29 10.49
#